data_AF-A0A7C2ZY87-F1
#
_entry.id   AF-A0A7C2ZY87-F1
#
_cell.length_a   1.000
_cell.length_b   1.000
_cell.length_c   1.000
_cell.angle_alpha   90.00
_cell.angle_beta   90.00
_cell.angle_gamma   90.00
#
_symmetry.space_group_name_H-M   'P 1'
#
loop_
_entity.id
_entity.type
_entity.pdbx_description
1 polymer ?
#
loop_
_entity_poly.entity_id
_entity_poly.type
_entity_poly.pdbx_seq_one_letter_code
_entity_poly.pdbx_strand_id
1 'polypeptide(L)'
;QMYCELLAEAVRKLKGEQPEPIPTAVIDLGFATYIPKNYIPLSRYRMDVYRKIAVAGDSDGLKQIAGELADVYGPVPDEVKLLLELAELRIEASKQDIKAIVISGRDLVFSFAKDASAQADSLFAKVKGTVRIPDPKTVYLHLPKNYFEPKTIMSVLQKIFSTTS
;
A
#
# COMPACT_ATOMS: atom_id res chain seq x y z
N GLN A 1 -8.52 -23.73 -16.30
CA GLN A 1 -7.84 -22.48 -15.90
C GLN A 1 -6.58 -22.74 -15.07
N MET A 2 -6.57 -23.72 -14.15
CA MET A 2 -5.39 -24.07 -13.32
C MET A 2 -4.13 -24.50 -14.09
N TYR A 3 -4.28 -25.09 -15.28
CA TYR A 3 -3.13 -25.54 -16.09
C TYR A 3 -2.32 -24.38 -16.66
N CYS A 4 -2.98 -23.27 -17.03
CA CYS A 4 -2.30 -22.08 -17.57
C CYS A 4 -1.53 -21.33 -16.49
N GLU A 5 -2.07 -21.28 -15.28
CA GLU A 5 -1.42 -20.65 -14.12
C GLU A 5 -0.17 -21.44 -13.70
N LEU A 6 -0.26 -22.76 -13.61
CA LEU A 6 0.89 -23.64 -13.30
C LEU A 6 1.98 -23.57 -14.37
N LEU A 7 1.61 -23.47 -15.65
CA LEU A 7 2.57 -23.35 -16.75
C LEU A 7 3.25 -21.97 -16.76
N ALA A 8 2.50 -20.90 -16.49
CA ALA A 8 3.04 -19.55 -16.37
C ALA A 8 4.01 -19.44 -15.17
N GLU A 9 3.67 -20.07 -14.05
CA GLU A 9 4.52 -20.12 -12.87
C GLU A 9 5.81 -20.92 -13.12
N ALA A 10 5.72 -22.04 -13.86
CA ALA A 10 6.89 -22.83 -14.26
C ALA A 10 7.81 -22.07 -15.23
N VAL A 11 7.25 -21.32 -16.19
CA VAL A 11 8.01 -20.47 -17.12
C VAL A 11 8.71 -19.32 -16.39
N ARG A 12 8.05 -18.68 -15.41
CA ARG A 12 8.66 -17.64 -14.55
C ARG A 12 9.84 -18.18 -13.74
N LYS A 13 9.68 -19.36 -13.12
CA LYS A 13 10.77 -20.05 -12.39
C LYS A 13 11.95 -20.39 -13.30
N LEU A 14 11.71 -20.83 -14.55
CA LEU A 14 12.75 -21.13 -15.54
C LEU A 14 13.51 -19.89 -16.02
N LYS A 15 12.88 -18.71 -16.01
CA LYS A 15 13.53 -17.43 -16.35
C LYS A 15 14.32 -16.81 -15.20
N GLY A 16 14.35 -17.44 -14.02
CA GLY A 16 14.98 -16.87 -12.82
C GLY A 16 14.18 -15.72 -12.19
N GLU A 17 12.97 -15.46 -12.67
CA GLU A 17 12.03 -14.49 -12.09
C GLU A 17 11.42 -15.14 -10.84
N GLN A 18 12.07 -14.97 -9.68
CA GLN A 18 11.38 -15.24 -8.42
C GLN A 18 10.18 -14.29 -8.34
N PRO A 19 8.95 -14.77 -8.07
CA PRO A 19 7.84 -13.88 -7.82
C PRO A 19 8.24 -12.93 -6.69
N GLU A 20 8.05 -11.62 -6.90
CA GLU A 20 8.33 -10.65 -5.84
C GLU A 20 7.59 -11.07 -4.57
N PRO A 21 8.24 -11.01 -3.40
CA PRO A 21 7.62 -11.42 -2.16
C PRO A 21 6.33 -10.64 -1.97
N ILE A 22 5.25 -11.34 -1.59
CA ILE A 22 3.95 -10.72 -1.37
C ILE A 22 4.13 -9.60 -0.33
N PRO A 23 3.71 -8.36 -0.62
CA PRO A 23 3.87 -7.28 0.32
C PRO A 23 3.05 -7.56 1.59
N THR A 24 3.72 -7.58 2.74
CA THR A 24 3.15 -8.01 4.04
C THR A 24 2.84 -6.85 4.98
N ALA A 25 3.15 -5.61 4.58
CA ALA A 25 2.88 -4.44 5.42
C ALA A 25 1.38 -4.31 5.75
N VAL A 26 1.09 -3.95 7.00
CA VAL A 26 -0.28 -3.63 7.46
C VAL A 26 -0.44 -2.13 7.52
N ILE A 27 -1.40 -1.59 6.76
CA ILE A 27 -1.69 -0.16 6.71
C ILE A 27 -3.05 0.08 7.37
N ASP A 28 -3.04 0.77 8.52
CA ASP A 28 -4.25 1.19 9.23
C ASP A 28 -4.23 2.70 9.48
N LEU A 29 -4.91 3.43 8.59
CA LEU A 29 -5.01 4.88 8.64
C LEU A 29 -6.37 5.36 9.14
N GLY A 30 -7.16 4.50 9.81
CA GLY A 30 -8.40 4.91 10.48
C GLY A 30 -9.53 5.39 9.57
N PHE A 31 -9.39 5.33 8.24
CA PHE A 31 -10.46 5.58 7.28
C PHE A 31 -10.85 4.31 6.53
N ALA A 32 -12.15 4.15 6.29
CA ALA A 32 -12.69 2.97 5.63
C ALA A 32 -12.60 3.12 4.10
N THR A 33 -12.00 2.12 3.45
CA THR A 33 -12.07 1.96 1.99
C THR A 33 -12.98 0.80 1.64
N TYR A 34 -13.84 0.99 0.64
CA TYR A 34 -14.70 -0.08 0.17
C TYR A 34 -15.00 0.06 -1.31
N ILE A 35 -15.35 -1.05 -1.96
CA ILE A 35 -15.85 -1.05 -3.34
C ILE A 35 -17.36 -0.80 -3.28
N PRO A 36 -17.86 0.33 -3.81
CA PRO A 36 -19.28 0.65 -3.75
C PRO A 36 -20.17 -0.35 -4.49
N LYS A 37 -21.37 -0.63 -3.96
CA LYS A 37 -22.33 -1.55 -4.59
C LYS A 37 -22.89 -1.02 -5.91
N ASN A 38 -22.96 0.30 -6.09
CA ASN A 38 -23.38 0.92 -7.34
C ASN A 38 -22.34 0.75 -8.46
N TYR A 39 -21.06 0.61 -8.11
CA TYR A 39 -19.99 0.39 -9.09
C TYR A 39 -19.86 -1.08 -9.46
N ILE A 40 -19.76 -1.97 -8.45
CA ILE A 40 -19.78 -3.42 -8.65
C ILE A 40 -20.96 -4.00 -7.86
N PRO A 41 -22.11 -4.32 -8.49
CA PRO A 41 -23.32 -4.76 -7.78
C PRO A 41 -23.18 -6.10 -7.07
N LEU A 42 -22.51 -7.07 -7.71
CA LEU A 42 -22.42 -8.44 -7.21
C LEU A 42 -21.28 -8.58 -6.18
N SER A 43 -21.61 -9.11 -4.99
CA SER A 43 -20.65 -9.28 -3.90
C SER A 43 -19.47 -10.18 -4.26
N ARG A 44 -19.71 -11.26 -5.00
CA ARG A 44 -18.65 -12.17 -5.46
C ARG A 44 -17.56 -11.43 -6.24
N TYR A 45 -17.94 -10.54 -7.15
CA TYR A 45 -17.01 -9.79 -7.98
C TYR A 45 -16.25 -8.73 -7.18
N ARG A 46 -16.90 -8.09 -6.19
CA ARG A 46 -16.18 -7.24 -5.24
C ARG A 46 -15.10 -8.02 -4.49
N MET A 47 -15.42 -9.21 -3.99
CA MET A 47 -14.46 -10.06 -3.27
C MET A 47 -13.29 -10.49 -4.17
N ASP A 48 -13.55 -10.78 -5.44
CA ASP A 48 -12.49 -11.10 -6.39
C ASP A 48 -11.56 -9.92 -6.64
N VAL A 49 -12.11 -8.70 -6.76
CA VAL A 49 -11.31 -7.47 -6.89
C VAL A 49 -10.49 -7.21 -5.62
N TYR A 50 -11.08 -7.34 -4.43
CA TYR A 50 -10.32 -7.23 -3.18
C TYR A 50 -9.16 -8.22 -3.12
N ARG A 51 -9.38 -9.48 -3.54
CA ARG A 51 -8.33 -10.49 -3.57
C ARG A 51 -7.21 -10.12 -4.54
N LYS A 52 -7.56 -9.67 -5.76
CA LYS A 52 -6.59 -9.19 -6.77
C LYS A 52 -5.73 -8.07 -6.22
N ILE A 53 -6.34 -7.06 -5.58
CA ILE A 53 -5.63 -5.92 -4.98
C ILE A 53 -4.71 -6.38 -3.85
N ALA A 54 -5.16 -7.30 -2.99
CA ALA A 54 -4.38 -7.80 -1.86
C ALA A 54 -3.13 -8.59 -2.28
N VAL A 55 -3.18 -9.32 -3.39
CA VAL A 55 -2.06 -10.11 -3.90
C VAL A 55 -1.19 -9.37 -4.92
N ALA A 56 -1.56 -8.14 -5.31
CA ALA A 56 -0.73 -7.31 -6.17
C ALA A 56 0.63 -7.07 -5.50
N GLY A 57 1.70 -7.39 -6.24
CA GLY A 57 3.09 -7.29 -5.78
C GLY A 57 3.76 -5.97 -6.13
N ASP A 58 3.32 -5.31 -7.20
CA ASP A 58 3.91 -4.10 -7.75
C ASP A 58 2.85 -3.07 -8.19
N SER A 59 3.30 -1.84 -8.46
CA SER A 59 2.42 -0.75 -8.92
C SER A 59 1.83 -1.03 -10.30
N ASP A 60 2.50 -1.81 -11.16
CA ASP A 60 2.00 -2.09 -12.51
C ASP A 60 0.82 -3.06 -12.50
N GLY A 61 0.83 -4.05 -11.61
CA GLY A 61 -0.30 -4.92 -11.33
C GLY A 61 -1.50 -4.16 -10.80
N LEU A 62 -1.29 -3.15 -9.95
CA LEU A 62 -2.38 -2.26 -9.51
C LEU A 62 -2.94 -1.40 -10.66
N LYS A 63 -2.09 -0.86 -11.54
CA LYS A 63 -2.53 -0.13 -12.73
C LYS A 63 -3.33 -1.02 -13.68
N GLN A 64 -2.90 -2.26 -13.88
CA GLN A 64 -3.63 -3.22 -14.69
C GLN A 64 -5.02 -3.49 -14.09
N ILE A 65 -5.11 -3.73 -12.78
CA ILE A 65 -6.41 -3.91 -12.10
C ILE A 65 -7.29 -2.67 -12.28
N ALA A 66 -6.73 -1.46 -12.13
CA ALA A 66 -7.47 -0.22 -12.32
C ALA A 66 -8.00 -0.06 -13.76
N GLY A 67 -7.19 -0.42 -14.76
CA GLY A 67 -7.60 -0.44 -16.17
C GLY A 67 -8.71 -1.44 -16.44
N GLU A 68 -8.57 -2.67 -15.96
CA GLU A 68 -9.61 -3.71 -16.07
C GLU A 68 -10.94 -3.24 -15.43
N LEU A 69 -10.88 -2.59 -14.27
CA LEU A 69 -12.06 -2.03 -13.62
C LEU A 69 -12.70 -0.93 -14.45
N ALA A 70 -11.89 -0.02 -15.01
CA ALA A 70 -12.35 1.07 -15.86
C ALA A 70 -13.04 0.56 -17.13
N ASP A 71 -12.46 -0.45 -17.77
CA ASP A 71 -12.97 -1.03 -19.02
C ASP A 71 -14.29 -1.78 -18.80
N VAL A 72 -14.44 -2.46 -17.66
CA VAL A 72 -15.62 -3.30 -17.38
C VAL A 72 -16.76 -2.53 -16.70
N TYR A 73 -16.43 -1.66 -15.74
CA TYR A 73 -17.41 -0.99 -14.88
C TYR A 73 -17.49 0.53 -15.10
N GLY A 74 -16.65 1.08 -15.99
CA GLY A 74 -16.56 2.53 -16.23
C GLY A 74 -15.69 3.24 -15.21
N PRO A 75 -15.76 4.58 -15.12
CA PRO A 75 -14.84 5.39 -14.31
C PRO A 75 -14.72 4.92 -12.86
N VAL A 76 -13.48 4.69 -12.41
CA VAL A 76 -13.18 4.21 -11.06
C VAL A 76 -13.61 5.26 -10.01
N PRO A 77 -14.47 4.93 -9.04
CA PRO A 77 -14.88 5.83 -7.96
C PRO A 77 -13.73 6.20 -7.03
N ASP A 78 -13.85 7.32 -6.33
CA ASP A 78 -12.80 7.81 -5.41
C ASP A 78 -12.54 6.84 -4.25
N GLU A 79 -13.54 6.10 -3.78
CA GLU A 79 -13.39 5.07 -2.75
C GLU A 79 -12.53 3.90 -3.22
N VAL A 80 -12.63 3.55 -4.51
CA VAL A 80 -11.85 2.48 -5.13
C VAL A 80 -10.44 2.96 -5.47
N LYS A 81 -10.29 4.22 -5.90
CA LYS A 81 -8.96 4.84 -6.06
C LYS A 81 -8.19 4.83 -4.74
N LEU A 82 -8.85 5.23 -3.65
CA LEU A 82 -8.23 5.24 -2.33
C LEU A 82 -7.81 3.82 -1.88
N LEU A 83 -8.61 2.80 -2.20
CA LEU A 83 -8.25 1.39 -1.96
C LEU A 83 -6.99 0.97 -2.75
N LEU A 84 -6.88 1.39 -4.01
CA LEU A 84 -5.71 1.12 -4.85
C LEU A 84 -4.47 1.88 -4.34
N GLU A 85 -4.62 3.14 -3.95
CA GLU A 85 -3.53 3.94 -3.37
C GLU A 85 -3.03 3.35 -2.04
N LEU A 86 -3.91 2.81 -1.19
CA LEU A 86 -3.51 2.08 0.02
C LEU A 86 -2.74 0.80 -0.32
N ALA A 87 -3.14 0.09 -1.36
CA ALA A 87 -2.44 -1.11 -1.81
C ALA A 87 -1.05 -0.77 -2.37
N GLU A 88 -0.92 0.35 -3.09
CA GLU A 88 0.37 0.87 -3.55
C GLU A 88 1.26 1.25 -2.38
N LEU A 89 0.70 1.95 -1.39
CA LEU A 89 1.41 2.29 -0.16
C LEU A 89 1.93 1.04 0.58
N ARG A 90 1.12 -0.02 0.65
CA ARG A 90 1.54 -1.31 1.23
C ARG A 90 2.72 -1.92 0.49
N ILE A 91 2.73 -1.86 -0.84
CA ILE A 91 3.83 -2.35 -1.68
C ILE A 91 5.10 -1.57 -1.36
N GLU A 92 5.04 -0.24 -1.40
CA GLU A 92 6.20 0.63 -1.13
C GLU A 92 6.71 0.50 0.31
N ALA A 93 5.80 0.41 1.29
CA ALA A 93 6.17 0.16 2.68
C ALA A 93 6.91 -1.18 2.84
N SER A 94 6.42 -2.24 2.18
CA SER A 94 7.05 -3.56 2.25
C SER A 94 8.45 -3.57 1.65
N LYS A 95 8.68 -2.81 0.57
CA LYS A 95 10.02 -2.64 -0.04
C LYS A 95 11.02 -1.95 0.89
N GLN A 96 10.54 -1.11 1.80
CA GLN A 96 11.34 -0.38 2.80
C GLN A 96 11.47 -1.13 4.14
N ASP A 97 11.18 -2.44 4.16
CA ASP A 97 11.17 -3.28 5.38
C ASP A 97 10.17 -2.77 6.45
N ILE A 98 9.15 -1.99 6.09
CA ILE A 98 8.08 -1.55 7.01
C ILE A 98 7.03 -2.67 7.13
N LYS A 99 6.76 -3.08 8.36
CA LYS A 99 5.73 -4.07 8.71
C LYS A 99 4.36 -3.45 8.96
N ALA A 100 4.31 -2.25 9.52
CA ALA A 100 3.04 -1.61 9.80
C ALA A 100 3.14 -0.09 9.77
N ILE A 101 2.05 0.55 9.33
CA ILE A 101 1.83 1.99 9.43
C ILE A 101 0.47 2.17 10.09
N VAL A 102 0.45 2.71 11.30
CA VAL A 102 -0.78 2.88 12.09
C VAL A 102 -0.91 4.30 12.62
N ILE A 103 -2.14 4.81 12.72
CA ILE A 103 -2.40 6.07 13.42
C ILE A 103 -2.58 5.81 14.91
N SER A 104 -1.81 6.52 15.73
CA SER A 104 -1.96 6.54 17.20
C SER A 104 -2.10 7.97 17.69
N GLY A 105 -3.34 8.39 17.97
CA GLY A 105 -3.65 9.74 18.43
C GLY A 105 -3.34 10.82 17.39
N ARG A 106 -2.19 11.48 17.52
CA ARG A 106 -1.67 12.50 16.57
C ARG A 106 -0.34 12.08 15.92
N ASP A 107 0.02 10.82 16.07
CA ASP A 107 1.25 10.26 15.55
C ASP A 107 0.93 9.22 14.48
N LEU A 108 1.71 9.22 13.40
CA LEU A 108 1.85 8.08 12.52
C LEU A 108 2.98 7.20 13.04
N VAL A 109 2.66 5.94 13.34
CA VAL A 109 3.60 4.97 13.89
C VAL A 109 4.00 4.00 12.80
N PHE A 110 5.28 3.97 12.48
CA PHE A 110 5.90 3.08 11.51
C PHE A 110 6.64 1.99 12.26
N SER A 111 6.28 0.73 12.04
CA SER A 111 6.94 -0.44 12.61
C SER A 111 7.77 -1.13 11.54
N PHE A 112 9.04 -1.41 11.81
CA PHE A 112 9.99 -1.97 10.86
C PHE A 112 10.33 -3.43 11.18
N ALA A 113 10.66 -4.21 10.15
CA ALA A 113 11.10 -5.60 10.29
C ALA A 113 12.48 -5.71 10.95
N LYS A 114 13.35 -4.75 10.64
CA LYS A 114 14.73 -4.65 11.09
C LYS A 114 14.97 -3.30 11.78
N ASP A 115 16.18 -3.12 12.28
CA ASP A 115 16.63 -1.84 12.82
C ASP A 115 16.55 -0.75 11.74
N ALA A 116 15.75 0.27 12.00
CA ALA A 116 15.49 1.38 11.11
C ALA A 116 16.28 2.63 11.48
N SER A 117 17.09 2.61 12.55
CA SER A 117 17.77 3.80 13.09
C SER A 117 18.61 4.50 12.04
N ALA A 118 19.30 3.74 11.17
CA ALA A 118 20.14 4.29 10.11
C ALA A 118 19.36 4.82 8.89
N GLN A 119 18.18 4.28 8.61
CA GLN A 119 17.35 4.67 7.45
C GLN A 119 16.26 5.69 7.79
N ALA A 120 15.91 5.83 9.08
CA ALA A 120 14.86 6.73 9.52
C ALA A 120 15.22 8.19 9.19
N ASP A 121 16.48 8.57 9.38
CA ASP A 121 16.93 9.94 9.08
C ASP A 121 16.76 10.29 7.61
N SER A 122 17.09 9.37 6.68
CA SER A 122 16.94 9.62 5.25
C SER A 122 15.49 9.56 4.78
N LEU A 123 14.72 8.60 5.27
CA LEU A 123 13.32 8.38 4.89
C LEU A 123 12.41 9.53 5.34
N PHE A 124 12.65 10.07 6.54
CA PHE A 124 11.84 11.15 7.11
C PHE A 124 12.45 12.55 6.98
N ALA A 125 13.64 12.70 6.37
CA ALA A 125 14.36 13.98 6.22
C ALA A 125 13.51 15.13 5.65
N LYS A 126 12.63 14.81 4.69
CA LYS A 126 11.85 15.80 3.93
C LYS A 126 10.43 15.99 4.47
N VAL A 127 10.09 15.36 5.58
CA VAL A 127 8.72 15.36 6.11
C VAL A 127 8.51 16.54 7.04
N LYS A 128 7.40 17.25 6.86
CA LYS A 128 6.95 18.27 7.82
C LYS A 128 6.36 17.57 9.04
N GLY A 129 7.12 17.52 10.14
CA GLY A 129 6.68 16.91 11.40
C GLY A 129 7.82 16.79 12.39
N THR A 130 7.53 16.22 13.56
CA THR A 130 8.56 15.85 14.54
C THR A 130 8.69 14.33 14.56
N VAL A 131 9.88 13.84 14.22
CA VAL A 131 10.20 12.41 14.25
C VAL A 131 10.73 12.04 15.63
N ARG A 132 10.23 10.94 16.20
CA ARG A 132 10.71 10.35 17.46
C ARG A 132 10.95 8.86 17.25
N ILE A 133 12.08 8.37 17.76
CA ILE A 133 12.47 6.96 17.64
C ILE A 133 12.58 6.40 19.05
N PRO A 134 11.49 5.89 19.64
CA PRO A 134 11.53 5.33 21.00
C PRO A 134 12.32 4.02 21.07
N ASP A 135 12.38 3.26 19.97
CA ASP A 135 13.16 2.03 19.85
C ASP A 135 13.62 1.83 18.40
N PRO A 136 14.64 0.98 18.15
CA PRO A 136 15.24 0.82 16.82
C PRO A 136 14.29 0.32 15.73
N LYS A 137 13.11 -0.22 16.07
CA LYS A 137 12.14 -0.77 15.11
C LYS A 137 10.88 0.07 14.99
N THR A 138 10.76 1.16 15.72
CA THR A 138 9.55 1.98 15.73
C THR A 138 9.87 3.45 15.55
N VAL A 139 9.20 4.08 14.60
CA VAL A 139 9.31 5.52 14.34
C VAL A 139 7.94 6.17 14.51
N TYR A 140 7.88 7.21 15.32
CA TYR A 140 6.72 8.05 15.53
C TYR A 140 6.90 9.35 14.76
N LEU A 141 5.98 9.64 13.86
CA LEU A 141 5.90 10.90 13.14
C LEU A 141 4.73 11.70 13.69
N HIS A 142 5.04 12.73 14.47
CA HIS A 142 4.03 13.65 14.98
C HIS A 142 3.59 14.60 13.87
N LEU A 143 2.27 14.61 13.59
CA LEU A 143 1.66 15.49 12.60
C LEU A 143 0.58 16.39 13.23
N PRO A 144 0.40 17.62 12.74
CA PRO A 144 -0.71 18.46 13.14
C PRO A 144 -2.07 17.82 12.76
N LYS A 145 -3.14 18.13 13.50
CA LYS A 145 -4.45 17.45 13.39
C LYS A 145 -5.07 17.50 11.98
N ASN A 146 -4.82 18.54 11.21
CA ASN A 146 -5.32 18.71 9.84
C ASN A 146 -4.67 17.77 8.81
N TYR A 147 -3.59 17.05 9.18
CA TYR A 147 -2.92 16.12 8.29
C TYR A 147 -3.60 14.74 8.23
N PHE A 148 -4.54 14.45 9.12
CA PHE A 148 -5.21 13.14 9.22
C PHE A 148 -6.45 13.01 8.34
N GLU A 149 -6.71 13.98 7.45
CA GLU A 149 -7.71 13.81 6.39
C GLU A 149 -7.20 12.82 5.33
N PRO A 150 -8.05 11.93 4.78
CA PRO A 150 -7.60 10.83 3.91
C PRO A 150 -6.71 11.28 2.74
N LYS A 151 -7.09 12.34 2.02
CA LYS A 151 -6.30 12.84 0.89
C LYS A 151 -4.96 13.43 1.34
N THR A 152 -4.95 14.13 2.46
CA THR A 152 -3.75 14.81 2.98
C THR A 152 -2.75 13.80 3.53
N ILE A 153 -3.21 12.82 4.31
CA ILE A 153 -2.34 11.80 4.88
C ILE A 153 -1.73 10.91 3.80
N MET A 154 -2.51 10.55 2.78
CA MET A 154 -2.02 9.80 1.62
C MET A 154 -0.96 10.60 0.87
N SER A 155 -1.18 11.91 0.66
CA SER A 155 -0.18 12.79 0.03
C SER A 155 1.12 12.89 0.82
N VAL A 156 1.07 12.86 2.17
CA VAL A 156 2.27 12.84 3.01
C VAL A 156 2.99 11.50 2.90
N LEU A 157 2.25 10.40 2.98
CA LEU A 157 2.81 9.05 2.90
C LEU A 157 3.46 8.83 1.52
N GLN A 158 2.79 9.18 0.43
CA GLN A 158 3.36 9.11 -0.92
C GLN A 158 4.68 9.91 -1.04
N LYS A 159 4.77 11.10 -0.44
CA LYS A 159 6.01 11.90 -0.44
C LYS A 159 7.16 11.26 0.33
N ILE A 160 6.85 10.55 1.42
CA ILE A 160 7.83 9.78 2.19
C ILE A 160 8.46 8.71 1.29
N PHE A 161 7.63 7.96 0.56
CA PHE A 161 8.10 6.87 -0.29
C PHE A 161 8.69 7.33 -1.63
N SER A 162 8.22 8.43 -2.22
CA SER A 162 8.73 8.95 -3.50
C SER A 162 10.12 9.60 -3.41
N THR A 163 10.63 9.82 -2.20
CA THR A 163 11.94 10.45 -1.96
C THR A 163 13.10 9.46 -2.13
N THR A 164 12.81 8.17 -2.22
CA THR A 164 13.81 7.08 -2.25
C THR A 164 14.17 6.62 -3.69
N SER A 165 13.69 7.32 -4.72
CA SER A 165 14.11 7.13 -6.13
C SER A 165 15.10 8.19 -6.59
#